data_AF-A0A484ZZH0-F1
#
_entry.id   AF-A0A484ZZH0-F1
#
_cell.length_a   1.000
_cell.length_b   1.000
_cell.length_c   1.000
_cell.angle_alpha   90.00
_cell.angle_beta   90.00
_cell.angle_gamma   90.00
#
_symmetry.space_group_name_H-M   'P 1'
#
loop_
_entity.id
_entity.type
_entity.pdbx_description
1 polymer ?
#
loop_
_entity_poly.entity_id
_entity_poly.type
_entity_poly.pdbx_seq_one_letter_code
_entity_poly.pdbx_strand_id
1 'polypeptide(L)'
;MNDLLLLLVIILFVAAIAVTLSKKVGLGSILGLLITGVIIGPHTPGQVILKEHVGQILHFSEFGIVLLLFIIGLEMQPKRLWAMRKVVFGLGSWQILLSGAAIGGYFYLFSSNVNAAIIIGLTLALSSTAFVIQILQEHNEFSSEHGKIGFAILLMQDLAIVPLLALVPLLSDKIAVLPDDSPMWMQTISVIGALLLVIAFGRIVVPWVLNRMAKNGYRESFALFCDVCRYACCLRNGPLWAIDGPWCLYYGHDAFNV
;
A
#
# COMPACT_ATOMS: atom_id res chain seq x y z
N MET A 1 2.98 6.26 -29.50
CA MET A 1 3.32 7.36 -28.57
C MET A 1 2.22 8.41 -28.49
N ASN A 2 1.65 8.85 -29.62
CA ASN A 2 0.55 9.82 -29.63
C ASN A 2 -0.73 9.30 -28.95
N ASP A 3 -1.06 8.02 -29.09
CA ASP A 3 -2.27 7.43 -28.49
C ASP A 3 -2.20 7.36 -26.96
N LEU A 4 -1.01 7.12 -26.40
CA LEU A 4 -0.80 7.12 -24.94
C LEU A 4 -0.96 8.52 -24.35
N LEU A 5 -0.39 9.53 -25.01
CA LEU A 5 -0.53 10.93 -24.56
C LEU A 5 -1.98 11.40 -24.64
N LEU A 6 -2.66 11.08 -25.74
CA LEU A 6 -4.07 11.41 -25.93
C LEU A 6 -4.94 10.72 -24.86
N LEU A 7 -4.67 9.44 -24.57
CA LEU A 7 -5.31 8.72 -23.47
C LEU A 7 -5.09 9.41 -22.12
N LEU A 8 -3.85 9.78 -21.80
CA LEU A 8 -3.50 10.42 -20.53
C LEU A 8 -4.22 11.77 -20.37
N VAL A 9 -4.30 12.55 -21.46
CA VAL A 9 -5.06 13.81 -21.49
C VAL A 9 -6.55 13.55 -21.27
N ILE A 10 -7.14 12.54 -21.89
CA ILE A 10 -8.55 12.16 -21.66
C ILE A 10 -8.75 11.76 -20.19
N ILE A 11 -7.87 10.94 -19.62
CA ILE A 11 -7.96 10.52 -18.21
C ILE A 11 -7.93 11.73 -17.30
N LEU A 12 -6.96 12.63 -17.48
CA LEU A 12 -6.82 13.84 -16.67
C LEU A 12 -8.01 14.79 -16.85
N PHE A 13 -8.54 14.91 -18.06
CA PHE A 13 -9.70 15.75 -18.35
C PHE A 13 -10.97 15.23 -17.66
N VAL A 14 -11.26 13.92 -17.80
CA VAL A 14 -12.40 13.29 -17.15
C VAL A 14 -12.22 13.30 -15.63
N ALA A 15 -11.01 13.07 -15.12
CA ALA A 15 -10.66 13.20 -13.70
C ALA A 15 -10.97 14.61 -13.18
N ALA A 16 -10.51 15.64 -13.87
CA ALA A 16 -10.72 17.02 -13.46
C ALA A 16 -12.22 17.38 -13.38
N ILE A 17 -13.01 16.96 -14.38
CA ILE A 17 -14.46 17.19 -14.38
C ILE A 17 -15.14 16.42 -13.24
N ALA A 18 -14.85 15.13 -13.10
CA ALA A 18 -15.48 14.28 -12.09
C ALA A 18 -15.13 14.75 -10.67
N VAL A 19 -13.87 15.11 -10.40
CA VAL A 19 -13.43 15.66 -9.12
C VAL A 19 -14.10 17.00 -8.83
N THR A 20 -14.17 17.90 -9.82
CA THR A 20 -14.84 19.20 -9.65
C THR A 20 -16.33 19.02 -9.33
N LEU A 21 -16.99 18.10 -10.03
CA LEU A 21 -18.40 17.79 -9.79
C LEU A 21 -18.60 17.15 -8.42
N SER A 22 -17.75 16.20 -8.04
CA SER A 22 -17.82 15.50 -6.75
C SER A 22 -17.60 16.47 -5.57
N LYS A 23 -16.65 17.40 -5.69
CA LYS A 23 -16.46 18.48 -4.71
C LYS A 23 -17.67 19.40 -4.61
N LYS A 24 -18.32 19.75 -5.72
CA LYS A 24 -19.55 20.57 -5.71
C LYS A 24 -20.71 19.89 -4.98
N VAL A 25 -20.78 18.56 -5.03
CA VAL A 25 -21.82 17.78 -4.34
C VAL A 25 -21.44 17.51 -2.87
N GLY A 26 -20.24 17.88 -2.42
CA GLY A 26 -19.78 17.68 -1.04
C GLY A 26 -19.32 16.25 -0.75
N LEU A 27 -19.01 15.47 -1.79
CA LEU A 27 -18.64 14.05 -1.71
C LEU A 27 -17.11 13.82 -1.57
N GLY A 28 -16.32 14.88 -1.48
CA GLY A 28 -14.84 14.84 -1.45
C GLY A 28 -14.20 14.61 -2.82
N SER A 29 -12.87 14.74 -2.94
CA SER A 29 -12.18 14.48 -4.23
C SER A 29 -12.12 13.01 -4.63
N ILE A 30 -12.03 12.10 -3.66
CA ILE A 30 -11.75 10.69 -3.95
C ILE A 30 -12.90 10.02 -4.70
N LEU A 31 -14.15 10.36 -4.37
CA LEU A 31 -15.31 9.84 -5.11
C LEU A 31 -15.26 10.26 -6.58
N GLY A 32 -14.83 11.48 -6.89
CA GLY A 32 -14.58 11.92 -8.27
C GLY A 32 -13.52 11.07 -8.99
N LEU A 33 -12.40 10.77 -8.32
CA LEU A 33 -11.35 9.91 -8.87
C LEU A 33 -11.83 8.47 -9.11
N LEU A 34 -12.63 7.90 -8.20
CA LEU A 34 -13.23 6.58 -8.35
C LEU A 34 -14.21 6.53 -9.53
N ILE A 35 -15.08 7.54 -9.65
CA ILE A 35 -16.02 7.67 -10.76
C ILE A 35 -15.26 7.73 -12.09
N THR A 36 -14.16 8.48 -12.17
CA THR A 36 -13.29 8.49 -13.36
C THR A 36 -12.75 7.11 -13.68
N GLY A 37 -12.26 6.37 -12.68
CA GLY A 37 -11.77 5.00 -12.87
C GLY A 37 -12.86 4.05 -13.38
N VAL A 38 -14.09 4.18 -12.88
CA VAL A 38 -15.24 3.40 -13.35
C VAL A 38 -15.61 3.79 -14.78
N ILE A 39 -15.71 5.08 -15.10
CA ILE A 39 -16.08 5.57 -16.44
C ILE A 39 -15.05 5.14 -17.48
N ILE A 40 -13.77 5.30 -17.18
CA ILE A 40 -12.70 5.01 -18.14
C ILE A 40 -12.40 3.52 -18.21
N GLY A 41 -12.68 2.76 -17.14
CA GLY A 41 -12.32 1.36 -16.99
C GLY A 41 -12.81 0.43 -18.12
N PRO A 42 -12.21 -0.78 -18.23
CA PRO A 42 -12.42 -1.68 -19.36
C PRO A 42 -13.84 -2.28 -19.46
N HIS A 43 -14.66 -2.09 -18.41
CA HIS A 43 -16.03 -2.59 -18.31
C HIS A 43 -17.08 -1.57 -18.82
N THR A 44 -16.65 -0.37 -19.23
CA THR A 44 -17.54 0.66 -19.78
C THR A 44 -17.63 0.52 -21.30
N PRO A 45 -18.81 0.70 -21.94
CA PRO A 45 -19.02 0.47 -23.37
C PRO A 45 -18.28 1.43 -24.35
N GLY A 46 -17.26 2.16 -23.89
CA GLY A 46 -16.35 2.93 -24.72
C GLY A 46 -15.21 2.04 -25.25
N GLN A 47 -15.29 1.64 -26.51
CA GLN A 47 -14.41 0.61 -27.11
C GLN A 47 -12.91 0.92 -27.20
N VAL A 48 -12.38 2.07 -26.76
CA VAL A 48 -11.20 2.60 -27.48
C VAL A 48 -9.85 2.57 -26.74
N ILE A 49 -9.72 2.50 -25.40
CA ILE A 49 -8.45 2.99 -24.84
C ILE A 49 -7.71 2.14 -23.78
N LEU A 50 -8.19 0.96 -23.41
CA LEU A 50 -7.53 0.18 -22.35
C LEU A 50 -6.99 -1.19 -22.76
N LYS A 51 -7.59 -1.90 -23.72
CA LYS A 51 -7.22 -3.32 -23.93
C LYS A 51 -5.76 -3.54 -24.36
N GLU A 52 -5.15 -2.62 -25.11
CA GLU A 52 -3.74 -2.75 -25.53
C GLU A 52 -2.73 -2.12 -24.56
N HIS A 53 -3.14 -1.17 -23.70
CA HIS A 53 -2.21 -0.34 -22.90
C HIS A 53 -2.40 -0.42 -21.38
N VAL A 54 -3.34 -1.24 -20.88
CA VAL A 54 -3.59 -1.42 -19.42
C VAL A 54 -2.30 -1.76 -18.65
N GLY A 55 -1.42 -2.59 -19.21
CA GLY A 55 -0.17 -2.97 -18.54
C GLY A 55 0.76 -1.78 -18.25
N GLN A 56 0.88 -0.83 -19.18
CA GLN A 56 1.76 0.33 -19.02
C GLN A 56 1.20 1.34 -18.00
N ILE A 57 -0.12 1.53 -17.99
CA ILE A 57 -0.79 2.44 -17.05
C ILE A 57 -0.74 1.87 -15.63
N LEU A 58 -0.87 0.55 -15.47
CA LEU A 58 -0.73 -0.12 -14.18
C LEU A 58 0.66 0.09 -13.58
N HIS A 59 1.73 -0.13 -14.35
CA HIS A 59 3.10 0.10 -13.86
C HIS A 59 3.35 1.56 -13.46
N PHE A 60 2.82 2.52 -14.22
CA PHE A 60 2.90 3.92 -13.83
C PHE A 60 2.12 4.23 -12.54
N SER A 61 0.94 3.61 -12.37
CA SER A 61 0.11 3.78 -11.17
C SER A 61 0.77 3.15 -9.93
N GLU A 62 1.41 1.99 -10.08
CA GLU A 62 2.19 1.36 -9.01
C GLU A 62 3.28 2.30 -8.49
N PHE A 63 4.02 2.96 -9.40
CA PHE A 63 5.03 3.94 -9.02
C PHE A 63 4.42 5.15 -8.30
N GLY A 64 3.28 5.66 -8.77
CA GLY A 64 2.55 6.74 -8.12
C GLY A 64 2.12 6.40 -6.69
N ILE A 65 1.65 5.17 -6.46
CA ILE A 65 1.26 4.70 -5.12
C ILE A 65 2.50 4.59 -4.21
N VAL A 66 3.63 4.07 -4.71
CA VAL A 66 4.88 4.01 -3.93
C VAL A 66 5.35 5.40 -3.53
N LEU A 67 5.31 6.37 -4.45
CA LEU A 67 5.67 7.76 -4.16
C LEU A 67 4.72 8.37 -3.12
N LEU A 68 3.40 8.13 -3.24
CA LEU A 68 2.40 8.61 -2.28
C LEU A 68 2.67 8.03 -0.88
N LEU A 69 2.87 6.72 -0.77
CA LEU A 69 3.19 6.07 0.52
C LEU A 69 4.52 6.56 1.10
N PHE A 70 5.50 6.86 0.25
CA PHE A 70 6.77 7.45 0.66
C PHE A 70 6.61 8.87 1.21
N ILE A 71 5.86 9.74 0.52
CA ILE A 71 5.56 11.10 0.97
C ILE A 71 4.81 11.06 2.30
N ILE A 72 3.77 10.23 2.40
CA ILE A 72 3.05 10.00 3.66
C ILE A 72 4.04 9.58 4.74
N GLY A 73 4.96 8.65 4.45
CA GLY A 73 6.01 8.22 5.37
C GLY A 73 6.97 9.34 5.82
N LEU A 74 7.35 10.25 4.93
CA LEU A 74 8.21 11.40 5.25
C LEU A 74 7.50 12.48 6.07
N GLU A 75 6.19 12.65 5.87
CA GLU A 75 5.37 13.59 6.63
C GLU A 75 5.13 13.11 8.07
N MET A 76 5.28 11.81 8.32
CA MET A 76 5.15 11.24 9.66
C MET A 76 6.34 11.59 10.55
N GLN A 77 6.06 12.32 11.63
CA GLN A 77 7.02 12.55 12.70
C GLN A 77 7.03 11.35 13.68
N PRO A 78 8.12 10.56 13.79
CA PRO A 78 8.16 9.37 14.64
C PRO A 78 7.91 9.67 16.13
N LYS A 79 8.33 10.86 16.58
CA LYS A 79 8.10 11.34 17.95
C LYS A 79 6.62 11.49 18.29
N ARG A 80 5.81 11.99 17.33
CA ARG A 80 4.37 12.18 17.49
C ARG A 80 3.65 10.83 17.54
N LEU A 81 4.10 9.86 16.74
CA LEU A 81 3.59 8.50 16.78
C LEU A 81 3.86 7.81 18.13
N TRP A 82 5.07 7.98 18.66
CA TRP A 82 5.45 7.37 19.94
C TRP A 82 4.64 7.89 21.12
N ALA A 83 4.28 9.17 21.11
CA ALA A 83 3.40 9.77 22.11
C ALA A 83 1.98 9.14 22.10
N MET A 84 1.56 8.64 20.94
CA MET A 84 0.22 8.08 20.71
C MET A 84 0.15 6.55 20.79
N ARG A 85 1.24 5.88 21.14
CA ARG A 85 1.35 4.40 21.15
C ARG A 85 0.21 3.69 21.90
N LYS A 86 -0.30 4.27 22.99
CA LYS A 86 -1.41 3.68 23.75
C LYS A 86 -2.72 3.69 22.95
N VAL A 87 -2.96 4.73 22.16
CA VAL A 87 -4.12 4.84 21.26
C VAL A 87 -3.95 3.88 20.08
N VAL A 88 -2.77 3.84 19.48
CA VAL A 88 -2.44 2.95 18.35
C VAL A 88 -2.66 1.49 18.74
N PHE A 89 -1.97 0.99 19.76
CA PHE A 89 -2.03 -0.42 20.15
C PHE A 89 -3.27 -0.77 20.98
N GLY A 90 -3.87 0.18 21.68
CA GLY A 90 -5.08 -0.04 22.47
C GLY A 90 -6.34 0.09 21.62
N LEU A 91 -6.69 1.34 21.27
CA LEU A 91 -7.93 1.65 20.55
C LEU A 91 -7.94 1.10 19.12
N GLY A 92 -6.81 1.14 18.41
CA GLY A 92 -6.71 0.58 17.05
C GLY A 92 -6.96 -0.93 17.02
N SER A 93 -6.29 -1.69 17.89
CA SER A 93 -6.50 -3.14 17.99
C SER A 93 -7.94 -3.47 18.39
N TRP A 94 -8.50 -2.70 19.32
CA TRP A 94 -9.87 -2.90 19.78
C TRP A 94 -10.89 -2.64 18.67
N GLN A 95 -10.68 -1.59 17.86
CA GLN A 95 -11.53 -1.30 16.71
C GLN A 95 -11.50 -2.44 15.69
N ILE A 96 -10.30 -2.94 15.34
CA ILE A 96 -10.15 -4.03 14.35
C ILE A 96 -10.83 -5.30 14.85
N LEU A 97 -10.60 -5.68 16.11
CA LEU A 97 -11.20 -6.89 16.68
C LEU A 97 -12.71 -6.80 16.81
N LEU A 98 -13.24 -5.66 17.31
CA LEU A 98 -14.69 -5.51 17.46
C LEU A 98 -15.41 -5.44 16.13
N SER A 99 -14.92 -4.63 15.19
CA SER A 99 -15.55 -4.52 13.87
C SER A 99 -15.40 -5.82 13.09
N GLY A 100 -14.24 -6.48 13.17
CA GLY A 100 -14.01 -7.78 12.54
C GLY A 100 -14.89 -8.87 13.11
N ALA A 101 -15.07 -8.91 14.44
CA ALA A 101 -15.99 -9.85 15.09
C ALA A 101 -17.45 -9.56 14.75
N ALA A 102 -17.86 -8.29 14.68
CA ALA A 102 -19.23 -7.92 14.31
C ALA A 102 -19.55 -8.29 12.85
N ILE A 103 -18.67 -7.94 11.91
CA ILE A 103 -18.84 -8.26 10.49
C ILE A 103 -18.71 -9.77 10.27
N GLY A 104 -17.71 -10.42 10.87
CA GLY A 104 -17.53 -11.86 10.79
C GLY A 104 -18.70 -12.63 11.40
N GLY A 105 -19.23 -12.17 12.53
CA GLY A 105 -20.43 -12.72 13.16
C GLY A 105 -21.66 -12.58 12.28
N TYR A 106 -21.81 -11.46 11.56
CA TYR A 106 -22.86 -11.31 10.56
C TYR A 106 -22.73 -12.33 9.41
N PHE A 107 -21.53 -12.51 8.85
CA PHE A 107 -21.30 -13.48 7.78
C PHE A 107 -21.41 -14.94 8.23
N TYR A 108 -21.14 -15.23 9.50
CA TYR A 108 -21.35 -16.56 10.07
C TYR A 108 -22.83 -16.99 10.03
N LEU A 109 -23.78 -16.05 10.05
CA LEU A 109 -25.21 -16.37 9.91
C LEU A 109 -25.56 -16.90 8.51
N PHE A 110 -24.76 -16.58 7.49
CA PHE A 110 -24.99 -16.95 6.09
C PHE A 110 -24.01 -18.01 5.56
N SER A 111 -22.90 -18.25 6.26
CA SER A 111 -21.84 -19.19 5.86
C SER A 111 -21.56 -20.19 6.98
N SER A 112 -21.63 -21.48 6.67
CA SER A 112 -21.29 -22.56 7.62
C SER A 112 -19.79 -22.64 7.94
N ASN A 113 -18.94 -21.96 7.16
CA ASN A 113 -17.49 -21.99 7.38
C ASN A 113 -17.05 -20.84 8.28
N VAL A 114 -16.73 -21.18 9.54
CA VAL A 114 -16.23 -20.26 10.57
C VAL A 114 -14.94 -19.56 10.13
N ASN A 115 -14.02 -20.30 9.52
CA ASN A 115 -12.72 -19.78 9.09
C ASN A 115 -12.89 -18.69 8.03
N ALA A 116 -13.77 -18.94 7.05
CA ALA A 116 -14.09 -17.95 6.02
C ALA A 116 -14.75 -16.70 6.62
N ALA A 117 -15.67 -16.86 7.58
CA ALA A 117 -16.33 -15.74 8.25
C ALA A 117 -15.34 -14.86 9.03
N ILE A 118 -14.38 -15.47 9.72
CA ILE A 118 -13.31 -14.74 10.44
C ILE A 118 -12.43 -13.95 9.46
N ILE A 119 -11.97 -14.58 8.38
CA ILE A 119 -11.11 -13.92 7.38
C ILE A 119 -11.85 -12.75 6.73
N ILE A 120 -13.11 -12.95 6.32
CA ILE A 120 -13.94 -11.90 5.71
C ILE A 120 -14.17 -10.76 6.71
N GLY A 121 -14.54 -11.08 7.94
CA GLY A 121 -14.78 -10.10 8.99
C GLY A 121 -13.57 -9.22 9.26
N LEU A 122 -12.41 -9.82 9.50
CA LEU A 122 -11.18 -9.09 9.77
C LEU A 122 -10.66 -8.30 8.55
N THR A 123 -10.86 -8.81 7.33
CA THR A 123 -10.46 -8.10 6.11
C THR A 123 -11.34 -6.88 5.84
N LEU A 124 -12.66 -7.01 6.02
CA LEU A 124 -13.62 -5.92 5.84
C LEU A 124 -13.59 -4.90 6.99
N ALA A 125 -12.99 -5.24 8.13
CA ALA A 125 -12.80 -4.33 9.26
C ALA A 125 -11.73 -3.25 9.01
N LEU A 126 -10.84 -3.45 8.04
CA LEU A 126 -9.76 -2.52 7.71
C LEU A 126 -10.26 -1.35 6.85
N SER A 127 -9.69 -0.17 7.06
CA SER A 127 -10.02 1.04 6.32
C SER A 127 -8.92 1.42 5.31
N SER A 128 -9.29 2.25 4.33
CA SER A 128 -8.33 2.81 3.37
C SER A 128 -7.68 4.07 3.94
N THR A 129 -6.38 4.00 4.24
CA THR A 129 -5.64 5.09 4.88
C THR A 129 -5.55 6.33 4.00
N ALA A 130 -5.28 6.15 2.70
CA ALA A 130 -5.24 7.24 1.73
C ALA A 130 -6.57 8.01 1.65
N PHE A 131 -7.69 7.29 1.67
CA PHE A 131 -9.03 7.89 1.60
C PHE A 131 -9.33 8.76 2.82
N VAL A 132 -9.13 8.20 4.02
CA VAL A 132 -9.46 8.90 5.28
C VAL A 132 -8.54 10.10 5.51
N ILE A 133 -7.24 9.97 5.22
CA ILE A 133 -6.29 11.09 5.37
C ILE A 133 -6.65 12.23 4.39
N GLN A 134 -6.98 11.91 3.13
CA GLN A 134 -7.39 12.92 2.16
C GLN A 134 -8.65 13.66 2.61
N ILE A 135 -9.65 12.98 3.16
CA ILE A 135 -10.86 13.62 3.71
C ILE A 135 -10.50 14.54 4.90
N LEU A 136 -9.70 14.05 5.84
CA LEU A 136 -9.27 14.86 6.99
C LEU A 136 -8.48 16.10 6.56
N GLN A 137 -7.69 16.01 5.49
CA GLN A 137 -6.97 17.15 4.92
C GLN A 137 -7.90 18.12 4.20
N GLU A 138 -8.88 17.63 3.41
CA GLU A 138 -9.87 18.48 2.74
C GLU A 138 -10.73 19.27 3.72
N HIS A 139 -11.04 18.67 4.87
CA HIS A 139 -11.80 19.31 5.94
C HIS A 139 -10.91 20.14 6.90
N ASN A 140 -9.58 20.18 6.71
CA ASN A 140 -8.61 20.77 7.63
C ASN A 140 -8.66 20.19 9.08
N GLU A 141 -9.16 18.97 9.23
CA GLU A 141 -9.34 18.29 10.51
C GLU A 141 -8.19 17.34 10.88
N PHE A 142 -7.17 17.19 10.02
CA PHE A 142 -6.04 16.29 10.28
C PHE A 142 -5.31 16.58 11.61
N SER A 143 -5.22 17.85 12.00
CA SER A 143 -4.58 18.26 13.26
C SER A 143 -5.50 18.19 14.49
N SER A 144 -6.80 17.91 14.29
CA SER A 144 -7.79 17.78 15.37
C SER A 144 -7.53 16.54 16.23
N GLU A 145 -8.17 16.46 17.39
CA GLU A 145 -8.08 15.28 18.26
C GLU A 145 -8.68 14.03 17.60
N HIS A 146 -9.82 14.16 16.93
CA HIS A 146 -10.44 13.05 16.19
C HIS A 146 -9.59 12.63 14.98
N GLY A 147 -8.99 13.58 14.27
CA GLY A 147 -8.06 13.29 13.18
C GLY A 147 -6.82 12.52 13.64
N LYS A 148 -6.26 12.89 14.81
CA LYS A 148 -5.17 12.16 15.46
C LYS A 148 -5.60 10.74 15.83
N ILE A 149 -6.75 10.56 16.47
CA ILE A 149 -7.26 9.22 16.86
C ILE A 149 -7.52 8.37 15.62
N GLY A 150 -8.18 8.91 14.60
CA GLY A 150 -8.42 8.24 13.33
C GLY A 150 -7.11 7.80 12.67
N PHE A 151 -6.14 8.70 12.59
CA PHE A 151 -4.81 8.39 12.09
C PHE A 151 -4.12 7.25 12.87
N ALA A 152 -4.22 7.25 14.20
CA ALA A 152 -3.66 6.19 15.04
C ALA A 152 -4.31 4.81 14.79
N ILE A 153 -5.62 4.78 14.54
CA ILE A 153 -6.34 3.56 14.15
C ILE A 153 -5.87 3.08 12.78
N LEU A 154 -5.80 3.96 11.79
CA LEU A 154 -5.33 3.65 10.42
C LEU A 154 -3.91 3.07 10.44
N LEU A 155 -3.01 3.65 11.23
CA LEU A 155 -1.65 3.13 11.35
C LEU A 155 -1.61 1.74 11.99
N MET A 156 -2.48 1.48 12.98
CA MET A 156 -2.62 0.14 13.55
C MET A 156 -3.15 -0.85 12.50
N GLN A 157 -4.09 -0.44 11.64
CA GLN A 157 -4.62 -1.26 10.56
C GLN A 157 -3.54 -1.62 9.52
N ASP A 158 -2.74 -0.64 9.10
CA ASP A 158 -1.61 -0.87 8.19
C ASP A 158 -0.56 -1.83 8.79
N LEU A 159 -0.32 -1.77 10.11
CA LEU A 159 0.56 -2.72 10.80
C LEU A 159 -0.09 -4.10 10.99
N ALA A 160 -1.40 -4.15 11.19
CA ALA A 160 -2.16 -5.38 11.42
C ALA A 160 -2.41 -6.20 10.14
N ILE A 161 -2.28 -5.60 8.95
CA ILE A 161 -2.50 -6.33 7.70
C ILE A 161 -1.49 -7.44 7.47
N VAL A 162 -0.23 -7.26 7.90
CA VAL A 162 0.82 -8.29 7.78
C VAL A 162 0.50 -9.56 8.58
N PRO A 163 0.24 -9.49 9.91
CA PRO A 163 -0.18 -10.68 10.65
C PRO A 163 -1.54 -11.22 10.18
N LEU A 164 -2.46 -10.36 9.72
CA LEU A 164 -3.73 -10.80 9.16
C LEU A 164 -3.54 -11.65 7.89
N LEU A 165 -2.68 -11.23 6.96
CA LEU A 165 -2.38 -11.99 5.74
C LEU A 165 -1.66 -13.30 6.05
N ALA A 166 -0.81 -13.33 7.07
CA ALA A 166 -0.18 -14.56 7.55
C ALA A 166 -1.20 -15.53 8.17
N LEU A 167 -2.31 -15.02 8.70
CA LEU A 167 -3.38 -15.82 9.28
C LEU A 167 -4.23 -16.53 8.20
N VAL A 168 -4.36 -15.96 7.00
CA VAL A 168 -5.15 -16.52 5.89
C VAL A 168 -4.80 -17.97 5.54
N PRO A 169 -3.52 -18.34 5.26
CA PRO A 169 -3.18 -19.73 4.95
C PRO A 169 -3.36 -20.68 6.14
N LEU A 170 -3.29 -20.19 7.38
CA LEU A 170 -3.49 -21.02 8.58
C LEU A 170 -4.96 -21.41 8.78
N LEU A 171 -5.89 -20.57 8.34
CA LEU A 171 -7.32 -20.84 8.42
C LEU A 171 -7.91 -21.40 7.11
N SER A 172 -7.13 -21.40 6.02
CA SER A 172 -7.57 -21.88 4.72
C SER A 172 -7.04 -23.27 4.43
N ASP A 173 -7.91 -24.27 4.49
CA ASP A 173 -7.58 -25.66 4.12
C ASP A 173 -7.13 -25.82 2.65
N LYS A 174 -7.35 -24.81 1.80
CA LYS A 174 -7.01 -24.83 0.37
C LYS A 174 -5.69 -24.14 0.03
N ILE A 175 -5.11 -23.39 0.98
CA ILE A 175 -3.86 -22.64 0.78
C ILE A 175 -2.80 -23.26 1.70
N ALA A 176 -2.51 -24.54 1.48
CA ALA A 176 -1.46 -25.23 2.22
C ALA A 176 -0.08 -24.84 1.66
N VAL A 177 0.81 -24.36 2.54
CA VAL A 177 2.21 -24.00 2.22
C VAL A 177 3.08 -25.27 2.06
N LEU A 178 2.63 -26.39 2.62
CA LEU A 178 3.26 -27.70 2.59
C LEU A 178 2.28 -28.74 2.00
N PRO A 179 2.76 -29.91 1.52
CA PRO A 179 1.88 -30.98 1.02
C PRO A 179 0.81 -31.39 2.05
N ASP A 180 -0.37 -31.80 1.57
CA ASP A 180 -1.59 -32.08 2.36
C ASP A 180 -1.40 -33.06 3.53
N ASP A 181 -0.41 -33.95 3.48
CA ASP A 181 -0.10 -34.93 4.55
C ASP A 181 0.72 -34.36 5.72
N SER A 182 1.08 -33.07 5.69
CA SER A 182 1.87 -32.46 6.76
C SER A 182 1.03 -32.11 7.99
N PRO A 183 1.48 -32.45 9.22
CA PRO A 183 0.72 -32.19 10.42
C PRO A 183 0.57 -30.68 10.71
N MET A 184 -0.58 -30.27 11.24
CA MET A 184 -0.98 -28.86 11.44
C MET A 184 0.03 -28.00 12.23
N TRP A 185 0.78 -28.60 13.15
CA TRP A 185 1.84 -27.91 13.89
C TRP A 185 3.03 -27.51 13.00
N MET A 186 3.34 -28.30 11.97
CA MET A 186 4.43 -28.04 11.03
C MET A 186 4.07 -26.92 10.06
N GLN A 187 2.81 -26.88 9.60
CA GLN A 187 2.28 -25.76 8.83
C GLN A 187 2.32 -24.46 9.66
N THR A 188 1.87 -24.52 10.92
CA THR A 188 1.90 -23.37 11.83
C THR A 188 3.31 -22.83 12.05
N ILE A 189 4.30 -23.70 12.28
CA ILE A 189 5.70 -23.30 12.43
C ILE A 189 6.26 -22.68 11.14
N SER A 190 5.91 -23.23 9.97
CA SER A 190 6.40 -22.69 8.70
C SER A 190 5.91 -21.26 8.44
N VAL A 191 4.63 -20.98 8.73
CA VAL A 191 4.04 -19.64 8.57
C VAL A 191 4.61 -18.66 9.58
N ILE A 192 4.68 -19.04 10.86
CA ILE A 192 5.30 -18.21 11.90
C ILE A 192 6.79 -17.97 11.58
N GLY A 193 7.49 -18.99 11.13
CA GLY A 193 8.90 -18.92 10.72
C GLY A 193 9.10 -17.96 9.54
N ALA A 194 8.27 -18.07 8.50
CA ALA A 194 8.30 -17.17 7.35
C ALA A 194 8.00 -15.71 7.78
N LEU A 195 6.99 -15.51 8.63
CA LEU A 195 6.63 -14.19 9.16
C LEU A 195 7.78 -13.58 9.98
N LEU A 196 8.36 -14.35 10.91
CA LEU A 196 9.49 -13.92 11.71
C LEU A 196 10.72 -13.63 10.85
N LEU A 197 10.97 -14.42 9.81
CA LEU A 197 12.06 -14.20 8.86
C LEU A 197 11.87 -12.89 8.12
N VAL A 198 10.68 -12.61 7.59
CA VAL A 198 10.37 -11.34 6.90
C VAL A 198 10.54 -10.15 7.85
N ILE A 199 9.99 -10.23 9.07
CA ILE A 199 10.11 -9.16 10.07
C ILE A 199 11.57 -8.96 10.49
N ALA A 200 12.31 -10.04 10.74
CA ALA A 200 13.73 -9.99 11.08
C ALA A 200 14.55 -9.39 9.94
N PHE A 201 14.25 -9.75 8.69
CA PHE A 201 14.90 -9.16 7.52
C PHE A 201 14.65 -7.64 7.46
N GLY A 202 13.39 -7.23 7.56
CA GLY A 202 13.02 -5.81 7.54
C GLY A 202 13.60 -4.99 8.70
N ARG A 203 13.69 -5.57 9.91
CA ARG A 203 14.10 -4.85 11.13
C ARG A 203 15.57 -4.97 11.46
N ILE A 204 16.25 -6.02 11.01
CA ILE A 204 17.65 -6.29 11.33
C ILE A 204 18.51 -6.07 10.09
N VAL A 205 18.18 -6.74 8.97
CA VAL A 205 19.02 -6.71 7.77
C VAL A 205 18.99 -5.32 7.13
N VAL A 206 17.82 -4.72 6.95
CA VAL A 206 17.69 -3.40 6.32
C VAL A 206 18.48 -2.32 7.08
N PRO A 207 18.25 -2.06 8.39
CA PRO A 207 19.02 -1.04 9.10
C PRO A 207 20.49 -1.44 9.33
N TRP A 208 20.83 -2.74 9.39
CA TRP A 208 22.24 -3.16 9.47
C TRP A 208 22.99 -2.84 8.17
N VAL A 209 22.41 -3.16 7.01
CA VAL A 209 22.98 -2.81 5.70
C VAL A 209 23.09 -1.30 5.56
N LEU A 210 22.04 -0.55 5.88
CA LEU A 210 22.05 0.91 5.83
C LEU A 210 23.07 1.53 6.79
N ASN A 211 23.20 1.04 8.02
CA ASN A 211 24.20 1.53 8.98
C ASN A 211 25.63 1.12 8.61
N ARG A 212 25.83 -0.06 8.01
CA ARG A 212 27.16 -0.51 7.56
C ARG A 212 27.64 0.34 6.39
N MET A 213 26.73 0.70 5.48
CA MET A 213 27.01 1.60 4.36
C MET A 213 27.27 3.04 4.84
N ALA A 214 26.46 3.54 5.78
CA ALA A 214 26.65 4.88 6.35
C ALA A 214 27.98 5.04 7.13
N LYS A 215 28.44 3.97 7.81
CA LYS A 215 29.67 4.00 8.61
C LYS A 215 30.96 3.89 7.80
N ASN A 216 30.91 3.28 6.61
CA ASN A 216 32.11 3.04 5.82
C ASN A 216 32.45 4.19 4.84
N GLY A 217 31.63 5.25 4.74
CA GLY A 217 31.95 6.46 3.96
C GLY A 217 32.02 6.28 2.43
N TYR A 218 31.86 5.05 1.91
CA TYR A 218 31.81 4.78 0.48
C TYR A 218 30.44 5.16 -0.09
N ARG A 219 30.32 6.43 -0.48
CA ARG A 219 29.14 7.01 -1.16
C ARG A 219 28.67 6.17 -2.37
N GLU A 220 29.60 5.48 -3.00
CA GLU A 220 29.39 4.61 -4.16
C GLU A 220 28.65 3.30 -3.83
N SER A 221 28.89 2.70 -2.65
CA SER A 221 28.22 1.45 -2.26
C SER A 221 26.75 1.67 -1.91
N PHE A 222 26.40 2.86 -1.41
CA PHE A 222 25.01 3.25 -1.14
C PHE A 222 24.23 3.46 -2.45
N ALA A 223 24.85 4.12 -3.44
CA ALA A 223 24.29 4.27 -4.79
C ALA A 223 24.08 2.89 -5.44
N LEU A 224 25.07 2.00 -5.38
CA LEU A 224 24.95 0.64 -5.91
C LEU A 224 23.86 -0.19 -5.22
N PHE A 225 23.64 -0.04 -3.91
CA PHE A 225 22.55 -0.75 -3.24
C PHE A 225 21.17 -0.20 -3.63
N CYS A 226 21.04 1.14 -3.75
CA CYS A 226 19.85 1.77 -4.31
C CYS A 226 19.59 1.31 -5.75
N ASP A 227 20.65 1.22 -6.56
CA ASP A 227 20.58 0.77 -7.94
C ASP A 227 20.28 -0.73 -8.04
N VAL A 228 20.84 -1.58 -7.19
CA VAL A 228 20.50 -3.02 -7.12
C VAL A 228 19.07 -3.22 -6.65
N CYS A 229 18.58 -2.43 -5.69
CA CYS A 229 17.18 -2.47 -5.27
C CYS A 229 16.26 -2.01 -6.41
N ARG A 230 16.68 -1.01 -7.20
CA ARG A 230 16.01 -0.56 -8.43
C ARG A 230 16.09 -1.62 -9.53
N TYR A 231 17.22 -2.31 -9.68
CA TYR A 231 17.46 -3.36 -10.68
C TYR A 231 16.72 -4.65 -10.35
N ALA A 232 16.61 -5.02 -9.07
CA ALA A 232 15.79 -6.13 -8.58
C ALA A 232 14.29 -5.83 -8.75
N CYS A 233 13.89 -4.56 -8.59
CA CYS A 233 12.54 -4.10 -8.94
C CYS A 233 12.31 -4.17 -10.47
N CYS A 234 13.31 -3.80 -11.28
CA CYS A 234 13.27 -3.92 -12.74
C CYS A 234 13.33 -5.36 -13.26
N LEU A 235 14.03 -6.29 -12.61
CA LEU A 235 14.08 -7.69 -13.03
C LEU A 235 12.72 -8.39 -12.92
N ARG A 236 11.79 -7.82 -12.15
CA ARG A 236 10.42 -8.29 -12.07
C ARG A 236 9.53 -7.82 -13.23
N ASN A 237 9.90 -6.76 -13.96
CA ASN A 237 9.14 -6.20 -15.08
C ASN A 237 10.07 -5.91 -16.28
N GLY A 238 9.92 -6.68 -17.36
CA GLY A 238 10.84 -6.85 -18.49
C GLY A 238 11.40 -5.60 -19.23
N PRO A 239 12.17 -5.84 -20.32
CA PRO A 239 13.40 -5.10 -20.66
C PRO A 239 13.21 -3.79 -21.46
N LEU A 240 12.05 -3.15 -21.44
CA LEU A 240 11.75 -2.02 -22.33
C LEU A 240 12.04 -0.62 -21.76
N TRP A 241 12.49 -0.51 -20.51
CA TRP A 241 12.76 0.78 -19.84
C TRP A 241 14.22 1.28 -20.00
N ALA A 242 15.07 0.55 -20.74
CA ALA A 242 16.52 0.78 -20.76
C ALA A 242 17.04 1.70 -21.88
N ILE A 243 16.17 2.35 -22.65
CA ILE A 243 16.60 3.20 -23.77
C ILE A 243 15.88 4.55 -23.66
N ASP A 244 16.65 5.60 -23.35
CA ASP A 244 16.34 7.03 -23.49
C ASP A 244 15.54 7.76 -22.40
N GLY A 245 16.11 7.89 -21.19
CA GLY A 245 15.65 8.84 -20.17
C GLY A 245 16.81 9.70 -19.59
N PRO A 246 16.71 11.05 -19.54
CA PRO A 246 17.80 11.95 -19.17
C PRO A 246 18.15 11.98 -17.67
N TRP A 247 17.55 11.11 -16.86
CA TRP A 247 17.70 11.08 -15.40
C TRP A 247 19.06 10.52 -14.92
N CYS A 248 19.86 9.93 -15.81
CA CYS A 248 21.23 9.49 -15.49
C CYS A 248 22.25 10.65 -15.41
N LEU A 249 21.95 11.84 -15.93
CA LEU A 249 22.94 12.93 -16.02
C LEU A 249 22.81 14.00 -14.93
N TYR A 250 21.70 14.06 -14.19
CA TYR A 250 21.41 15.19 -13.30
C TYR A 250 21.84 15.01 -11.83
N TYR A 251 22.35 13.84 -11.43
CA TYR A 251 22.84 13.60 -10.06
C TYR A 251 24.37 13.43 -9.96
N GLY A 252 25.09 13.71 -11.06
CA GLY A 252 26.55 13.56 -11.12
C GLY A 252 27.37 14.83 -10.86
N HIS A 253 26.76 16.03 -10.85
CA HIS A 253 27.56 17.26 -10.93
C HIS A 253 27.39 18.27 -9.78
N ASP A 254 26.26 18.30 -9.06
CA ASP A 254 25.97 19.43 -8.14
C ASP A 254 26.01 19.09 -6.64
N ALA A 255 26.49 17.90 -6.26
CA ALA A 255 26.77 17.56 -4.85
C ALA A 255 28.23 17.85 -4.42
N PHE A 256 28.93 18.68 -5.19
CA PHE A 256 30.36 18.97 -5.06
C PHE A 256 30.65 20.49 -4.99
N ASN A 257 29.82 21.29 -4.32
CA ASN A 257 30.31 22.48 -3.62
C ASN A 257 29.26 23.08 -2.68
N VAL A 258 29.71 23.37 -1.46
CA VAL A 258 29.00 23.95 -0.30
C VAL A 258 28.27 22.95 0.60
#